data_AF-A0A961FK14-F1
#
_entry.id   AF-A0A961FK14-F1
#
_cell.length_a   1.000
_cell.length_b   1.000
_cell.length_c   1.000
_cell.angle_alpha   90.00
_cell.angle_beta   90.00
_cell.angle_gamma   90.00
#
_symmetry.space_group_name_H-M   'P 1'
#
loop_
_entity.id
_entity.type
_entity.pdbx_description
1 polymer ?
#
loop_
_entity_poly.entity_id
_entity_poly.type
_entity_poly.pdbx_seq_one_letter_code
_entity_poly.pdbx_strand_id
1 'polypeptide(L)'
;EVFEDKKQRERWLGITQAFASVGGLFVTSINLWIISHGKDLPHLGLPLLNNATDPSSWRYLLMTGFFPAIPIALMLPFVPESKVWRERRASGTMKRPSFGALFSPELRRTTLVTAALSACAYGIAFGALQLTPLRISPGLPEVADHGKAMGPLRAEAAKLSEAFVAAPADSPERAELLTKLKENRAAQEPHDKAIKQVGSKIQLAQEFGGLTGRILLAVLLVVAITRRSLLRLFVLPGLIVAPLTYFYLFHQGATAFSFGMALCGLLVVAQFSYFGEFLPKVFPIHLRGTGGSFATNVGGRMIGTSMAFVTSTMVAPMISGDPARVLPMHIAKAAGIVAVTMFGIAFLLSFFLPEPKEEAAKE
;
A
#
# COMPACT_ATOMS: atom_id res chain seq x y z
N GLU A 1 14.46 -21.59 -3.09
CA GLU A 1 14.77 -22.85 -2.39
C GLU A 1 14.15 -24.07 -3.07
N VAL A 2 13.10 -23.90 -3.88
CA VAL A 2 12.58 -24.95 -4.77
C VAL A 2 13.46 -25.12 -6.02
N PHE A 3 13.97 -24.03 -6.57
CA PHE A 3 14.88 -24.04 -7.73
C PHE A 3 16.35 -23.98 -7.29
N GLU A 4 17.16 -24.90 -7.82
CA GLU A 4 18.61 -24.99 -7.60
C GLU A 4 19.37 -23.99 -8.49
N ASP A 5 18.98 -23.87 -9.77
CA ASP A 5 19.57 -22.91 -10.70
C ASP A 5 19.22 -21.46 -10.34
N LYS A 6 20.25 -20.60 -10.27
CA LYS A 6 20.10 -19.18 -9.92
C LYS A 6 19.22 -18.45 -10.93
N LYS A 7 19.42 -18.70 -12.23
CA LYS A 7 18.71 -17.99 -13.31
C LYS A 7 17.23 -18.38 -13.34
N GLN A 8 16.93 -19.67 -13.18
CA GLN A 8 15.57 -20.18 -13.04
C GLN A 8 14.87 -19.61 -11.79
N ARG A 9 15.57 -19.57 -10.65
CA ARG A 9 15.06 -18.99 -9.41
C ARG A 9 14.70 -17.52 -9.57
N GLU A 10 15.59 -16.71 -10.14
CA GLU A 10 15.37 -15.28 -10.35
C GLU A 10 14.23 -15.03 -11.36
N ARG A 11 14.14 -15.84 -12.43
CA ARG A 11 13.04 -15.79 -13.40
C ARG A 11 11.68 -16.05 -12.74
N TRP A 12 11.54 -17.14 -11.98
CA TRP A 12 10.27 -17.47 -11.33
C TRP A 12 9.89 -16.48 -10.23
N LEU A 13 10.86 -15.95 -9.49
CA LEU A 13 10.63 -14.86 -8.53
C LEU A 13 10.11 -13.60 -9.23
N GLY A 14 10.70 -13.22 -10.37
CA GLY A 14 10.20 -12.10 -11.17
C GLY A 14 8.76 -12.31 -11.65
N ILE A 15 8.43 -13.51 -12.13
CA ILE A 15 7.07 -13.86 -12.57
C ILE A 15 6.08 -13.75 -11.41
N THR A 16 6.37 -14.36 -10.25
CA THR A 16 5.43 -14.34 -9.10
C THR A 16 5.22 -12.92 -8.58
N GLN A 17 6.27 -12.09 -8.57
CA GLN A 17 6.17 -10.68 -8.21
C GLN A 17 5.31 -9.87 -9.20
N ALA A 18 5.43 -10.13 -10.51
CA ALA A 18 4.58 -9.51 -11.53
C ALA A 18 3.10 -9.92 -11.36
N PHE A 19 2.82 -11.21 -11.13
CA PHE A 19 1.47 -11.70 -10.86
C PHE A 19 0.84 -11.07 -9.62
N ALA A 20 1.62 -10.78 -8.58
CA ALA A 20 1.12 -10.06 -7.41
C ALA A 20 0.64 -8.63 -7.74
N SER A 21 1.11 -7.99 -8.83
CA SER A 21 0.62 -6.68 -9.28
C SER A 21 -0.60 -6.80 -10.20
N VAL A 22 -0.71 -7.90 -10.94
CA VAL A 22 -1.93 -8.23 -11.70
C VAL A 22 -3.14 -8.32 -10.76
N GLY A 23 -2.96 -8.83 -9.54
CA GLY A 23 -4.00 -8.82 -8.51
C GLY A 23 -4.50 -7.40 -8.15
N GLY A 24 -3.60 -6.42 -8.00
CA GLY A 24 -3.96 -5.02 -7.73
C GLY A 24 -4.74 -4.38 -8.87
N LEU A 25 -4.31 -4.61 -10.12
CA LEU A 25 -5.03 -4.17 -11.32
C LEU A 25 -6.41 -4.81 -11.44
N PHE A 26 -6.51 -6.11 -11.16
CA PHE A 26 -7.76 -6.86 -11.18
C PHE A 26 -8.75 -6.30 -10.16
N VAL A 27 -8.34 -6.13 -8.91
CA VAL A 27 -9.18 -5.56 -7.84
C VAL A 27 -9.60 -4.13 -8.16
N THR A 28 -8.70 -3.30 -8.68
CA THR A 28 -9.02 -1.91 -9.06
C THR A 28 -10.01 -1.86 -10.23
N SER A 29 -9.84 -2.73 -11.22
CA SER A 29 -10.75 -2.83 -12.38
C SER A 29 -12.13 -3.33 -11.96
N ILE A 30 -12.18 -4.33 -11.08
CA ILE A 30 -13.44 -4.78 -10.47
C ILE A 30 -14.09 -3.66 -9.68
N ASN A 31 -13.33 -2.89 -8.89
CA ASN A 31 -13.89 -1.78 -8.13
C ASN A 31 -14.54 -0.73 -9.04
N LEU A 32 -13.89 -0.38 -10.17
CA LEU A 32 -14.48 0.49 -11.19
C LEU A 32 -15.78 -0.08 -11.76
N TRP A 33 -15.80 -1.37 -12.08
CA TRP A 33 -16.97 -2.07 -12.61
C TRP A 33 -18.12 -2.13 -11.59
N ILE A 34 -17.83 -2.38 -10.31
CA ILE A 34 -18.83 -2.37 -9.22
C ILE A 34 -19.39 -0.96 -9.02
N ILE A 35 -18.56 0.09 -9.07
CA ILE A 35 -19.03 1.48 -8.92
C ILE A 35 -19.99 1.86 -10.05
N SER A 36 -19.81 1.33 -11.26
CA SER A 36 -20.69 1.59 -12.41
C SER A 36 -21.95 0.71 -12.43
N HIS A 37 -21.88 -0.55 -12.00
CA HIS A 37 -22.98 -1.54 -12.09
C HIS A 37 -23.58 -1.94 -10.74
N GLY A 38 -23.26 -1.23 -9.66
CA GLY A 38 -23.64 -1.62 -8.30
C GLY A 38 -25.16 -1.75 -8.07
N LYS A 39 -25.97 -1.03 -8.86
CA LYS A 39 -27.44 -1.10 -8.80
C LYS A 39 -28.01 -2.40 -9.38
N ASP A 40 -27.25 -3.07 -10.22
CA ASP A 40 -27.66 -4.29 -10.93
C ASP A 40 -27.20 -5.56 -10.18
N LEU A 41 -26.43 -5.42 -9.10
CA LEU A 41 -25.89 -6.53 -8.34
C LEU A 41 -26.91 -7.07 -7.32
N PRO A 42 -27.05 -8.41 -7.20
CA PRO A 42 -28.00 -9.01 -6.28
C PRO A 42 -27.60 -8.74 -4.83
N HIS A 43 -28.54 -8.36 -3.97
CA HIS A 43 -28.30 -8.11 -2.55
C HIS A 43 -27.71 -9.35 -1.85
N LEU A 44 -26.40 -9.36 -1.65
CA LEU A 44 -25.67 -10.43 -0.96
C LEU A 44 -25.19 -9.91 0.41
N GLY A 45 -25.83 -10.37 1.49
CA GLY A 45 -25.40 -10.07 2.87
C GLY A 45 -26.43 -10.38 3.97
N LEU A 46 -25.97 -10.33 5.23
CA LEU A 46 -26.83 -10.32 6.43
C LEU A 46 -27.83 -9.15 6.39
N PRO A 47 -29.00 -9.25 7.05
CA PRO A 47 -29.98 -8.17 7.13
C PRO A 47 -29.28 -6.88 7.55
N LEU A 48 -29.59 -5.82 6.82
CA LEU A 48 -28.91 -4.55 6.95
C LEU A 48 -29.14 -4.01 8.36
N LEU A 49 -28.07 -3.79 9.12
CA LEU A 49 -28.14 -2.90 10.28
C LEU A 49 -28.74 -1.58 9.76
N ASN A 50 -29.93 -1.24 10.27
CA ASN A 50 -30.67 0.00 10.03
C ASN A 50 -31.05 0.29 8.56
N ASN A 51 -31.92 -0.53 7.94
CA ASN A 51 -32.68 -0.16 6.74
C ASN A 51 -31.84 0.50 5.61
N ALA A 52 -30.61 0.04 5.38
CA ALA A 52 -29.82 0.46 4.21
C ALA A 52 -30.37 -0.24 2.97
N THR A 53 -30.70 0.51 1.92
CA THR A 53 -31.41 -0.03 0.75
C THR A 53 -30.47 -0.61 -0.32
N ASP A 54 -29.15 -0.37 -0.23
CA ASP A 54 -28.18 -0.81 -1.22
C ASP A 54 -27.06 -1.66 -0.58
N PRO A 55 -26.64 -2.76 -1.25
CA PRO A 55 -25.53 -3.55 -0.79
C PRO A 55 -24.26 -2.72 -0.99
N SER A 56 -23.60 -2.39 0.12
CA SER A 56 -22.42 -1.55 0.10
C SER A 56 -21.32 -2.16 -0.79
N SER A 57 -20.94 -1.45 -1.85
CA SER A 57 -20.04 -1.91 -2.93
C SER A 57 -18.76 -2.61 -2.48
N TRP A 58 -18.21 -2.23 -1.32
CA TRP A 58 -17.03 -2.87 -0.73
C TRP A 58 -17.22 -4.37 -0.44
N ARG A 59 -18.45 -4.84 -0.19
CA ARG A 59 -18.74 -6.26 0.09
C ARG A 59 -18.42 -7.13 -1.11
N TYR A 60 -18.94 -6.77 -2.28
CA TYR A 60 -18.64 -7.47 -3.53
C TYR A 60 -17.15 -7.44 -3.84
N LEU A 61 -16.51 -6.29 -3.61
CA LEU A 61 -15.08 -6.16 -3.80
C LEU A 61 -14.31 -7.15 -2.91
N LEU A 62 -14.65 -7.27 -1.62
CA LEU A 62 -14.03 -8.24 -0.72
C LEU A 62 -14.32 -9.70 -1.13
N MET A 63 -15.54 -9.99 -1.59
CA MET A 63 -15.90 -11.33 -2.06
C MET A 63 -15.06 -11.78 -3.26
N THR A 64 -14.54 -10.85 -4.08
CA THR A 64 -13.67 -11.24 -5.19
C THR A 64 -12.38 -11.92 -4.74
N GLY A 65 -11.99 -11.77 -3.47
CA GLY A 65 -10.89 -12.51 -2.85
C GLY A 65 -11.13 -14.02 -2.75
N PHE A 66 -12.37 -14.51 -2.84
CA PHE A 66 -12.65 -15.95 -2.86
C PHE A 66 -12.17 -16.63 -4.14
N PHE A 67 -12.23 -15.94 -5.29
CA PHE A 67 -11.83 -16.50 -6.58
C PHE A 67 -10.38 -17.00 -6.61
N PRO A 68 -9.37 -16.24 -6.13
CA PRO A 68 -8.00 -16.76 -6.04
C PRO A 68 -7.78 -17.71 -4.84
N ALA A 69 -8.58 -17.62 -3.77
CA ALA A 69 -8.38 -18.46 -2.57
C ALA A 69 -8.68 -19.94 -2.82
N ILE A 70 -9.74 -20.25 -3.59
CA ILE A 70 -10.13 -21.63 -3.91
C ILE A 70 -9.02 -22.40 -4.64
N PRO A 71 -8.46 -21.93 -5.78
CA PRO A 71 -7.40 -22.65 -6.46
C PRO A 71 -6.13 -22.75 -5.62
N ILE A 72 -5.80 -21.75 -4.79
CA ILE A 72 -4.67 -21.84 -3.85
C ILE A 72 -4.88 -22.97 -2.83
N ALA A 73 -6.07 -23.07 -2.24
CA ALA A 73 -6.41 -24.12 -1.28
C ALA A 73 -6.34 -25.52 -1.93
N LEU A 74 -6.79 -25.65 -3.18
CA LEU A 74 -6.71 -26.90 -3.94
C LEU A 74 -5.26 -27.26 -4.31
N MET A 75 -4.40 -26.27 -4.57
CA MET A 75 -3.00 -26.49 -4.96
C MET A 75 -2.07 -26.72 -3.77
N LEU A 76 -2.41 -26.26 -2.56
CA LEU A 76 -1.54 -26.32 -1.37
C LEU A 76 -0.98 -27.72 -1.06
N PRO A 77 -1.78 -28.81 -1.12
CA PRO A 77 -1.27 -30.17 -0.84
C PRO A 77 -0.26 -30.68 -1.86
N PHE A 78 -0.21 -30.08 -3.06
CA PHE A 78 0.66 -30.51 -4.15
C PHE A 78 1.97 -29.72 -4.22
N VAL A 79 2.15 -28.69 -3.37
CA VAL A 79 3.38 -27.90 -3.34
C VAL A 79 4.48 -28.70 -2.62
N PRO A 80 5.57 -29.08 -3.31
CA PRO A 80 6.63 -29.87 -2.68
C PRO A 80 7.45 -29.02 -1.70
N GLU A 81 7.88 -29.65 -0.61
CA GLU A 81 8.80 -29.05 0.36
C GLU A 81 10.18 -28.78 -0.28
N SER A 82 10.89 -27.75 0.20
CA SER A 82 12.23 -27.44 -0.35
C SER A 82 13.22 -28.57 -0.06
N LYS A 83 13.91 -29.05 -1.11
CA LYS A 83 15.01 -30.03 -0.98
C LYS A 83 16.08 -29.58 0.00
N VAL A 84 16.53 -28.32 -0.11
CA VAL A 84 17.56 -27.73 0.76
C VAL A 84 17.13 -27.75 2.22
N TRP A 85 15.85 -27.47 2.49
CA TRP A 85 15.31 -27.53 3.83
C TRP A 85 15.24 -28.98 4.34
N ARG A 86 14.75 -29.92 3.52
CA ARG A 86 14.70 -31.35 3.88
C ARG A 86 16.08 -31.93 4.17
N GLU A 87 17.07 -31.64 3.34
CA GLU A 87 18.46 -32.11 3.49
C GLU A 87 19.09 -31.55 4.76
N ARG A 88 18.93 -30.25 5.03
CA ARG A 88 19.44 -29.63 6.26
C ARG A 88 18.76 -30.17 7.50
N ARG A 89 17.44 -30.40 7.43
CA ARG A 89 16.70 -31.04 8.52
C ARG A 89 17.16 -32.48 8.76
N ALA A 90 17.35 -33.26 7.70
CA ALA A 90 17.84 -34.63 7.78
C ALA A 90 19.28 -34.70 8.31
N SER A 91 20.15 -33.76 7.94
CA SER A 91 21.54 -33.68 8.41
C SER A 91 21.69 -33.26 9.89
N GLY A 92 20.61 -32.85 10.56
CA GLY A 92 20.66 -32.35 11.94
C GLY A 92 21.36 -30.99 12.12
N THR A 93 21.78 -30.33 11.03
CA THR A 93 22.52 -29.05 11.08
C THR A 93 21.63 -27.81 11.29
N MET A 94 20.31 -28.00 11.44
CA MET A 94 19.34 -26.92 11.62
C MET A 94 19.41 -26.32 13.03
N LYS A 95 20.00 -25.12 13.13
CA LYS A 95 19.94 -24.31 14.35
C LYS A 95 18.50 -23.84 14.59
N ARG A 96 18.05 -23.82 15.85
CA ARG A 96 16.76 -23.21 16.21
C ARG A 96 16.82 -21.69 15.98
N PRO A 97 15.80 -21.09 15.33
CA PRO A 97 15.71 -19.65 15.22
C PRO A 97 15.56 -19.03 16.62
N SER A 98 16.29 -17.97 16.89
CA SER A 98 16.09 -17.14 18.08
C SER A 98 15.95 -15.69 17.66
N PHE A 99 14.99 -14.99 18.27
CA PHE A 99 14.73 -13.59 17.97
C PHE A 99 15.94 -12.70 18.29
N GLY A 100 16.58 -12.95 19.45
CA GLY A 100 17.77 -12.21 19.88
C GLY A 100 18.97 -12.33 18.92
N ALA A 101 19.08 -13.43 18.15
CA ALA A 101 20.15 -13.59 17.19
C ALA A 101 20.11 -12.57 16.03
N LEU A 102 18.95 -11.96 15.76
CA LEU A 102 18.86 -10.87 14.77
C LEU A 102 19.70 -9.65 15.18
N PHE A 103 19.96 -9.47 16.47
CA PHE A 103 20.71 -8.34 17.02
C PHE A 103 22.12 -8.72 17.44
N SER A 104 22.62 -9.89 17.02
CA SER A 104 24.04 -10.24 17.21
C SER A 104 24.94 -9.23 16.49
N PRO A 105 26.21 -9.07 16.91
CA PRO A 105 27.14 -8.14 16.28
C PRO A 105 27.26 -8.32 14.76
N GLU A 106 27.12 -9.55 14.25
CA GLU A 106 27.19 -9.84 12.80
C GLU A 106 25.91 -9.47 12.05
N LEU A 107 24.74 -9.51 12.68
CA LEU A 107 23.44 -9.33 12.01
C LEU A 107 22.74 -8.01 12.35
N ARG A 108 23.12 -7.32 13.44
CA ARG A 108 22.45 -6.09 13.89
C ARG A 108 22.35 -5.03 12.80
N ARG A 109 23.40 -4.84 11.99
CA ARG A 109 23.41 -3.89 10.88
C ARG A 109 22.40 -4.29 9.82
N THR A 110 22.42 -5.56 9.41
CA THR A 110 21.46 -6.12 8.45
C THR A 110 20.03 -5.93 8.93
N THR A 111 19.75 -6.33 10.18
CA THR A 111 18.42 -6.25 10.78
C THR A 111 17.90 -4.82 10.84
N LEU A 112 18.69 -3.89 11.39
CA LEU A 112 18.25 -2.50 11.57
C LEU A 112 18.12 -1.77 10.24
N VAL A 113 19.09 -1.90 9.33
CA VAL A 113 19.07 -1.20 8.04
C VAL A 113 17.93 -1.72 7.16
N THR A 114 17.72 -3.04 7.09
CA THR A 114 16.63 -3.60 6.28
C THR A 114 15.25 -3.32 6.85
N ALA A 115 15.10 -3.28 8.17
CA ALA A 115 13.86 -2.85 8.83
C ALA A 115 13.58 -1.36 8.56
N ALA A 116 14.57 -0.49 8.70
CA ALA A 116 14.41 0.94 8.44
C ALA A 116 14.13 1.24 6.95
N LEU A 117 14.80 0.54 6.02
CA LEU A 117 14.51 0.65 4.59
C LEU A 117 13.11 0.13 4.24
N SER A 118 12.65 -0.96 4.87
CA SER A 118 11.27 -1.45 4.73
C SER A 118 10.29 -0.41 5.28
N ALA A 119 10.61 0.22 6.41
CA ALA A 119 9.80 1.31 6.98
C ALA A 119 9.69 2.49 6.01
N CYS A 120 10.77 2.86 5.31
CA CYS A 120 10.72 3.92 4.31
C CYS A 120 9.82 3.56 3.12
N ALA A 121 9.94 2.35 2.56
CA ALA A 121 9.12 1.93 1.42
C ALA A 121 7.62 1.86 1.77
N TYR A 122 7.27 1.27 2.92
CA TYR A 122 5.90 1.30 3.43
C TYR A 122 5.46 2.72 3.81
N GLY A 123 6.38 3.53 4.33
CA GLY A 123 6.15 4.93 4.69
C GLY A 123 5.75 5.79 3.50
N ILE A 124 6.41 5.62 2.36
CA ILE A 124 6.02 6.30 1.11
C ILE A 124 4.67 5.78 0.63
N ALA A 125 4.48 4.46 0.63
CA ALA A 125 3.23 3.86 0.15
C ALA A 125 2.01 4.30 0.98
N PHE A 126 2.07 4.22 2.30
CA PHE A 126 0.93 4.52 3.18
C PHE A 126 0.86 5.99 3.60
N GLY A 127 2.01 6.67 3.74
CA GLY A 127 2.08 8.09 4.05
C GLY A 127 1.77 8.99 2.85
N ALA A 128 1.77 8.48 1.62
CA ALA A 128 1.48 9.29 0.44
C ALA A 128 0.52 8.59 -0.54
N LEU A 129 0.97 7.49 -1.16
CA LEU A 129 0.24 6.86 -2.28
C LEU A 129 -1.17 6.41 -1.87
N GLN A 130 -1.31 5.67 -0.78
CA GLN A 130 -2.59 5.09 -0.34
C GLN A 130 -3.57 6.13 0.21
N LEU A 131 -3.09 7.29 0.65
CA LEU A 131 -3.95 8.42 1.02
C LEU A 131 -4.55 9.09 -0.22
N THR A 132 -3.96 8.87 -1.39
CA THR A 132 -4.28 9.63 -2.59
C THR A 132 -5.75 9.52 -2.99
N PRO A 133 -6.32 8.32 -3.24
CA PRO A 133 -7.68 8.20 -3.77
C PRO A 133 -8.77 8.80 -2.87
N LEU A 134 -8.60 8.69 -1.55
CA LEU A 134 -9.64 9.03 -0.58
C LEU A 134 -9.46 10.41 0.05
N ARG A 135 -8.22 10.87 0.24
CA ARG A 135 -7.90 12.06 1.03
C ARG A 135 -7.30 13.20 0.21
N ILE A 136 -6.65 12.90 -0.92
CA ILE A 136 -5.97 13.91 -1.75
C ILE A 136 -6.79 14.20 -3.01
N SER A 137 -7.31 13.18 -3.70
CA SER A 137 -8.13 13.33 -4.90
C SER A 137 -9.31 14.30 -4.77
N PRO A 138 -10.03 14.41 -3.62
CA PRO A 138 -11.09 15.40 -3.46
C PRO A 138 -10.63 16.87 -3.61
N GLY A 139 -9.31 17.14 -3.53
CA GLY A 139 -8.72 18.45 -3.71
C GLY A 139 -8.27 18.77 -5.14
N LEU A 140 -8.41 17.83 -6.07
CA LEU A 140 -8.03 18.05 -7.46
C LEU A 140 -8.98 19.07 -8.11
N PRO A 141 -8.49 19.94 -9.02
CA PRO A 141 -9.28 20.99 -9.65
C PRO A 141 -10.63 20.50 -10.21
N GLU A 142 -10.67 19.32 -10.82
CA GLU A 142 -11.86 18.78 -11.49
C GLU A 142 -12.97 18.35 -10.53
N VAL A 143 -12.64 18.04 -9.28
CA VAL A 143 -13.61 17.57 -8.27
C VAL A 143 -13.61 18.43 -7.01
N ALA A 144 -12.90 19.56 -7.02
CA ALA A 144 -12.76 20.45 -5.88
C ALA A 144 -14.11 20.96 -5.39
N ASP A 145 -15.04 21.25 -6.31
CA ASP A 145 -16.39 21.72 -5.95
C ASP A 145 -17.24 20.61 -5.32
N HIS A 146 -17.13 19.37 -5.80
CA HIS A 146 -17.71 18.21 -5.10
C HIS A 146 -17.08 18.03 -3.71
N GLY A 147 -15.76 18.22 -3.59
CA GLY A 147 -15.04 18.17 -2.31
C GLY A 147 -15.52 19.24 -1.31
N LYS A 148 -15.73 20.48 -1.78
CA LYS A 148 -16.27 21.58 -0.96
C LYS A 148 -17.71 21.31 -0.53
N ALA A 149 -18.57 20.84 -1.45
CA ALA A 149 -19.96 20.50 -1.17
C ALA A 149 -20.09 19.37 -0.12
N MET A 150 -19.14 18.43 -0.11
CA MET A 150 -19.09 17.35 0.89
C MET A 150 -18.73 17.81 2.30
N GLY A 151 -18.08 18.96 2.46
CA GLY A 151 -17.64 19.47 3.77
C GLY A 151 -18.82 19.70 4.75
N PRO A 152 -19.79 20.57 4.41
CA PRO A 152 -20.98 20.80 5.23
C PRO A 152 -21.80 19.53 5.46
N LEU A 153 -21.98 18.70 4.42
CA LEU A 153 -22.74 17.45 4.52
C LEU A 153 -22.10 16.48 5.51
N ARG A 154 -20.77 16.35 5.52
CA ARG A 154 -20.04 15.52 6.50
C ARG A 154 -20.13 16.07 7.92
N ALA A 155 -20.07 17.39 8.09
CA ALA A 155 -20.21 18.03 9.39
C ALA A 155 -21.62 17.84 9.97
N GLU A 156 -22.65 17.95 9.14
CA GLU A 156 -24.03 17.64 9.49
C GLU A 156 -24.19 16.16 9.84
N ALA A 157 -23.67 15.24 9.01
CA ALA A 157 -23.71 13.81 9.28
C ALA A 157 -23.05 13.44 10.61
N ALA A 158 -21.92 14.07 10.97
CA ALA A 158 -21.25 13.85 12.25
C ALA A 158 -22.14 14.25 13.42
N LYS A 159 -22.74 15.45 13.37
CA LYS A 159 -23.69 15.92 14.41
C LYS A 159 -24.92 15.03 14.52
N LEU A 160 -25.51 14.64 13.38
CA LEU A 160 -26.64 13.72 13.35
C LEU A 160 -26.29 12.34 13.90
N SER A 161 -25.08 11.84 13.64
CA SER A 161 -24.59 10.57 14.17
C SER A 161 -24.37 10.62 15.68
N GLU A 162 -23.82 11.71 16.20
CA GLU A 162 -23.68 11.92 17.66
C GLU A 162 -25.05 11.95 18.34
N ALA A 163 -26.00 12.71 17.80
CA ALA A 163 -27.37 12.75 18.29
C ALA A 163 -28.06 11.38 18.22
N PHE A 164 -27.86 10.63 17.13
CA PHE A 164 -28.45 9.29 16.95
C PHE A 164 -27.92 8.28 17.97
N VAL A 165 -26.63 8.34 18.30
CA VAL A 165 -26.00 7.47 19.32
C VAL A 165 -26.51 7.84 20.72
N ALA A 166 -26.73 9.12 21.00
CA ALA A 166 -27.26 9.58 22.27
C ALA A 166 -28.75 9.26 22.48
N ALA A 167 -29.53 9.13 21.39
CA ALA A 167 -30.96 8.89 21.45
C ALA A 167 -31.33 7.45 21.91
N PRO A 168 -32.34 7.27 22.77
CA PRO A 168 -32.82 5.94 23.19
C PRO A 168 -33.25 5.07 21.99
N ALA A 169 -32.97 3.77 22.05
CA ALA A 169 -33.12 2.83 20.93
C ALA A 169 -34.55 2.79 20.33
N ASP A 170 -35.57 2.92 21.18
CA ASP A 170 -36.99 2.81 20.79
C ASP A 170 -37.72 4.16 20.75
N SER A 171 -36.97 5.27 20.67
CA SER A 171 -37.56 6.61 20.63
C SER A 171 -37.99 7.02 19.21
N PRO A 172 -39.10 7.78 19.06
CA PRO A 172 -39.48 8.36 17.77
C PRO A 172 -38.42 9.34 17.23
N GLU A 173 -37.69 10.01 18.14
CA GLU A 173 -36.56 10.89 17.81
C GLU A 173 -35.44 10.13 17.05
N ARG A 174 -35.12 8.91 17.48
CA ARG A 174 -34.10 8.08 16.82
C ARG A 174 -34.53 7.67 15.41
N ALA A 175 -35.82 7.43 15.18
CA ALA A 175 -36.36 7.17 13.84
C ALA A 175 -36.26 8.40 12.93
N GLU A 176 -36.53 9.60 13.45
CA GLU A 176 -36.36 10.86 12.72
C GLU A 176 -34.88 11.14 12.38
N LEU A 177 -33.98 10.95 13.34
CA LEU A 177 -32.53 11.09 13.13
C LEU A 177 -32.01 10.11 12.08
N LEU A 178 -32.52 8.87 12.06
CA LEU A 178 -32.21 7.90 11.02
C LEU A 178 -32.64 8.40 9.62
N THR A 179 -33.83 8.99 9.50
CA THR A 179 -34.31 9.56 8.23
C THR A 179 -33.41 10.70 7.77
N LYS A 180 -33.07 11.65 8.64
CA LYS A 180 -32.14 12.76 8.33
C LYS A 180 -30.76 12.25 7.92
N LEU A 181 -30.24 11.21 8.58
CA LEU A 181 -28.99 10.56 8.19
C LEU A 181 -29.06 9.95 6.78
N LYS A 182 -30.20 9.36 6.40
CA LYS A 182 -30.40 8.81 5.04
C LYS A 182 -30.49 9.91 3.99
N GLU A 183 -31.21 10.99 4.26
CA GLU A 183 -31.33 12.14 3.36
C GLU A 183 -29.97 12.80 3.13
N ASN A 184 -29.22 13.05 4.21
CA ASN A 184 -27.87 13.59 4.11
C ASN A 184 -26.94 12.64 3.33
N ARG A 185 -27.05 11.32 3.54
CA ARG A 185 -26.29 10.33 2.75
C ARG A 185 -26.65 10.35 1.27
N ALA A 186 -27.94 10.45 0.93
CA ALA A 186 -28.39 10.57 -0.45
C ALA A 186 -27.88 11.85 -1.11
N ALA A 187 -27.81 12.96 -0.36
CA ALA A 187 -27.20 14.20 -0.82
C ALA A 187 -25.68 14.08 -1.05
N GLN A 188 -24.98 13.27 -0.24
CA GLN A 188 -23.54 13.01 -0.41
C GLN A 188 -23.22 12.11 -1.62
N GLU A 189 -24.11 11.18 -1.96
CA GLU A 189 -23.88 10.13 -2.96
C GLU A 189 -23.38 10.63 -4.33
N PRO A 190 -24.00 11.63 -4.99
CA PRO A 190 -23.52 12.10 -6.29
C PRO A 190 -22.11 12.70 -6.23
N HIS A 191 -21.79 13.43 -5.16
CA HIS A 191 -20.46 14.01 -4.94
C HIS A 191 -19.42 12.92 -4.65
N ASP A 192 -19.75 11.96 -3.79
CA ASP A 192 -18.89 10.83 -3.44
C ASP A 192 -18.59 9.95 -4.67
N LYS A 193 -19.59 9.70 -5.54
CA LYS A 193 -19.40 8.95 -6.79
C LYS A 193 -18.43 9.67 -7.73
N ALA A 194 -18.59 10.97 -7.95
CA ALA A 194 -17.70 11.76 -8.81
C ALA A 194 -16.25 11.75 -8.29
N ILE A 195 -16.07 11.98 -6.99
CA ILE A 195 -14.76 11.94 -6.32
C ILE A 195 -14.12 10.55 -6.44
N LYS A 196 -14.87 9.49 -6.13
CA LYS A 196 -14.39 8.09 -6.18
C LYS A 196 -13.99 7.67 -7.58
N GLN A 197 -14.68 8.13 -8.62
CA GLN A 197 -14.30 7.84 -10.01
C GLN A 197 -12.93 8.42 -10.35
N VAL A 198 -12.67 9.69 -9.99
CA VAL A 198 -11.36 10.33 -10.21
C VAL A 198 -10.28 9.65 -9.37
N GLY A 199 -10.53 9.42 -8.07
CA GLY A 199 -9.60 8.74 -7.18
C GLY A 199 -9.25 7.33 -7.67
N SER A 200 -10.24 6.57 -8.20
CA SER A 200 -10.03 5.23 -8.73
C SER A 200 -9.23 5.22 -10.04
N LYS A 201 -9.39 6.23 -10.90
CA LYS A 201 -8.56 6.40 -12.11
C LYS A 201 -7.09 6.66 -11.75
N ILE A 202 -6.86 7.51 -10.75
CA ILE A 202 -5.50 7.78 -10.24
C ILE A 202 -4.89 6.53 -9.61
N GLN A 203 -5.66 5.79 -8.82
CA GLN A 203 -5.22 4.50 -8.27
C GLN A 203 -4.84 3.53 -9.39
N LEU A 204 -5.67 3.43 -10.44
CA LEU A 204 -5.38 2.56 -11.58
C LEU A 204 -4.05 2.95 -12.26
N ALA A 205 -3.81 4.24 -12.48
CA ALA A 205 -2.53 4.73 -13.02
C ALA A 205 -1.35 4.36 -12.12
N GLN A 206 -1.49 4.51 -10.80
CA GLN A 206 -0.50 4.07 -9.81
C GLN A 206 -0.24 2.56 -9.87
N GLU A 207 -1.29 1.73 -9.95
CA GLU A 207 -1.15 0.27 -10.03
C GLU A 207 -0.46 -0.16 -11.33
N PHE A 208 -0.77 0.48 -12.46
CA PHE A 208 -0.07 0.26 -13.73
C PHE A 208 1.41 0.60 -13.62
N GLY A 209 1.71 1.78 -13.07
CA GLY A 209 3.08 2.16 -12.78
C GLY A 209 3.79 1.13 -11.89
N GLY A 210 3.12 0.67 -10.83
CA GLY A 210 3.64 -0.34 -9.93
C GLY A 210 3.93 -1.68 -10.61
N LEU A 211 3.04 -2.16 -11.49
CA LEU A 211 3.29 -3.34 -12.32
C LEU A 211 4.53 -3.14 -13.20
N THR A 212 4.61 -2.01 -13.90
CA THR A 212 5.78 -1.67 -14.73
C THR A 212 7.06 -1.66 -13.89
N GLY A 213 7.03 -1.12 -12.67
CA GLY A 213 8.15 -1.13 -11.74
C GLY A 213 8.60 -2.53 -11.35
N ARG A 214 7.66 -3.46 -11.09
CA ARG A 214 8.01 -4.86 -10.81
C ARG A 214 8.61 -5.58 -12.00
N ILE A 215 8.06 -5.36 -13.20
CA ILE A 215 8.60 -5.93 -14.45
C ILE A 215 10.00 -5.39 -14.70
N LEU A 216 10.20 -4.08 -14.56
CA LEU A 216 11.49 -3.43 -14.71
C LEU A 216 12.52 -3.99 -13.71
N LEU A 217 12.15 -4.12 -12.44
CA LEU A 217 13.02 -4.77 -11.45
C LEU A 217 13.37 -6.20 -11.87
N ALA A 218 12.39 -7.01 -12.27
CA ALA A 218 12.63 -8.39 -12.71
C ALA A 218 13.64 -8.48 -13.86
N VAL A 219 13.57 -7.56 -14.83
CA VAL A 219 14.56 -7.47 -15.92
C VAL A 219 15.93 -7.06 -15.40
N LEU A 220 16.00 -6.02 -14.56
CA LEU A 220 17.26 -5.50 -14.02
C LEU A 220 17.99 -6.48 -13.10
N LEU A 221 17.25 -7.34 -12.40
CA LEU A 221 17.82 -8.43 -11.60
C LEU A 221 18.62 -9.43 -12.46
N VAL A 222 18.24 -9.62 -13.73
CA VAL A 222 18.93 -10.52 -14.68
C VAL A 222 20.20 -9.87 -15.23
N VAL A 223 20.25 -8.54 -15.32
CA VAL A 223 21.38 -7.78 -15.90
C VAL A 223 22.57 -7.63 -14.92
N ALA A 224 22.57 -8.40 -13.81
CA ALA A 224 23.67 -8.48 -12.84
C ALA A 224 24.08 -7.13 -12.18
N ILE A 225 23.12 -6.22 -11.99
CA ILE A 225 23.34 -4.97 -11.23
C ILE A 225 23.47 -5.31 -9.73
N THR A 226 24.41 -4.66 -9.02
CA THR A 226 24.56 -4.84 -7.58
C THR A 226 23.28 -4.43 -6.84
N ARG A 227 22.91 -5.16 -5.78
CA ARG A 227 21.64 -4.95 -5.06
C ARG A 227 21.48 -3.51 -4.55
N ARG A 228 22.58 -2.91 -4.09
CA ARG A 228 22.62 -1.51 -3.64
C ARG A 228 22.27 -0.53 -4.77
N SER A 229 22.91 -0.68 -5.93
CA SER A 229 22.67 0.17 -7.09
C SER A 229 21.25 -0.01 -7.62
N LEU A 230 20.76 -1.25 -7.58
CA LEU A 230 19.40 -1.58 -7.98
C LEU A 230 18.37 -0.85 -7.11
N LEU A 231 18.53 -0.83 -5.79
CA LEU A 231 17.65 -0.05 -4.91
C LEU A 231 17.72 1.45 -5.20
N ARG A 232 18.94 1.99 -5.36
CA ARG A 232 19.16 3.43 -5.63
C ARG A 232 18.54 3.88 -6.94
N LEU A 233 18.47 3.02 -7.95
CA LEU A 233 17.82 3.32 -9.23
C LEU A 233 16.35 3.69 -9.06
N PHE A 234 15.66 3.16 -8.05
CA PHE A 234 14.26 3.52 -7.77
C PHE A 234 14.14 4.63 -6.73
N VAL A 235 15.06 4.70 -5.76
CA VAL A 235 15.03 5.69 -4.69
C VAL A 235 15.44 7.09 -5.17
N LEU A 236 16.50 7.21 -5.98
CA LEU A 236 17.02 8.50 -6.43
C LEU A 236 16.03 9.27 -7.31
N PRO A 237 15.43 8.68 -8.36
CA PRO A 237 14.39 9.37 -9.11
C PRO A 237 13.17 9.71 -8.24
N GLY A 238 12.89 8.91 -7.20
CA GLY A 238 11.81 9.15 -6.24
C GLY A 238 11.93 10.48 -5.51
N LEU A 239 13.16 10.93 -5.22
CA LEU A 239 13.42 12.25 -4.63
C LEU A 239 12.98 13.42 -5.51
N ILE A 240 12.87 13.22 -6.82
CA ILE A 240 12.47 14.24 -7.79
C ILE A 240 10.99 14.05 -8.18
N VAL A 241 10.59 12.82 -8.46
CA VAL A 241 9.24 12.49 -8.92
C VAL A 241 8.20 12.73 -7.84
N ALA A 242 8.47 12.41 -6.57
CA ALA A 242 7.52 12.65 -5.48
C ALA A 242 7.18 14.14 -5.30
N PRO A 243 8.15 15.06 -5.13
CA PRO A 243 7.84 16.49 -4.96
C PRO A 243 7.24 17.08 -6.23
N LEU A 244 7.70 16.69 -7.42
CA LEU A 244 7.08 17.09 -8.69
C LEU A 244 5.60 16.69 -8.72
N THR A 245 5.28 15.47 -8.30
CA THR A 245 3.91 14.94 -8.31
C THR A 245 3.00 15.70 -7.34
N TYR A 246 3.40 15.80 -6.07
CA TYR A 246 2.53 16.36 -5.03
C TYR A 246 2.53 17.89 -4.96
N PHE A 247 3.64 18.56 -5.28
CA PHE A 247 3.72 20.03 -5.18
C PHE A 247 3.37 20.73 -6.50
N TYR A 248 3.61 20.09 -7.65
CA TYR A 248 3.38 20.71 -8.96
C TYR A 248 2.23 20.04 -9.72
N LEU A 249 2.34 18.76 -10.07
CA LEU A 249 1.37 18.08 -10.94
C LEU A 249 -0.03 17.99 -10.33
N PHE A 250 -0.14 17.93 -8.99
CA PHE A 250 -1.42 18.01 -8.28
C PHE A 250 -2.24 19.25 -8.66
N HIS A 251 -1.59 20.40 -8.85
CA HIS A 251 -2.26 21.66 -9.20
C HIS A 251 -2.61 21.76 -10.69
N GLN A 252 -2.02 20.89 -11.53
CA GLN A 252 -2.23 20.86 -12.98
C GLN A 252 -3.44 20.02 -13.40
N GLY A 253 -4.12 19.38 -12.45
CA GLY A 253 -5.30 18.54 -12.70
C GLY A 253 -5.06 17.04 -12.58
N ALA A 254 -6.14 16.28 -12.57
CA ALA A 254 -6.19 14.83 -12.38
C ALA A 254 -5.36 14.07 -13.44
N THR A 255 -5.32 14.53 -14.69
CA THR A 255 -4.54 13.86 -15.75
C THR A 255 -3.04 13.95 -15.48
N ALA A 256 -2.53 15.16 -15.25
CA ALA A 256 -1.12 15.39 -14.94
C ALA A 256 -0.72 14.68 -13.63
N PHE A 257 -1.57 14.76 -12.61
CA PHE A 257 -1.35 14.09 -11.35
C PHE A 257 -1.38 12.55 -11.49
N SER A 258 -2.26 11.97 -12.31
CA SER A 258 -2.28 10.53 -12.59
C SER A 258 -0.97 10.04 -13.22
N PHE A 259 -0.37 10.83 -14.11
CA PHE A 259 0.94 10.51 -14.68
C PHE A 259 2.04 10.50 -13.62
N GLY A 260 2.07 11.52 -12.75
CA GLY A 260 2.99 11.55 -11.61
C GLY A 260 2.79 10.38 -10.65
N MET A 261 1.53 10.02 -10.37
CA MET A 261 1.17 8.89 -9.52
C MET A 261 1.56 7.54 -10.13
N ALA A 262 1.50 7.39 -11.46
CA ALA A 262 2.05 6.22 -12.14
C ALA A 262 3.56 6.10 -11.95
N LEU A 263 4.31 7.19 -12.11
CA LEU A 263 5.76 7.20 -11.86
C LEU A 263 6.09 6.91 -10.39
N CYS A 264 5.35 7.51 -9.44
CA CYS A 264 5.47 7.18 -8.02
C CYS A 264 5.20 5.70 -7.75
N GLY A 265 4.12 5.14 -8.34
CA GLY A 265 3.79 3.72 -8.25
C GLY A 265 4.94 2.82 -8.73
N LEU A 266 5.53 3.15 -9.89
CA LEU A 266 6.69 2.45 -10.45
C LEU A 266 7.86 2.42 -9.47
N LEU A 267 8.24 3.59 -8.93
CA LEU A 267 9.42 3.74 -8.09
C LEU A 267 9.23 3.14 -6.69
N VAL A 268 8.01 3.16 -6.15
CA VAL A 268 7.72 2.64 -4.81
C VAL A 268 7.47 1.13 -4.84
N VAL A 269 6.66 0.65 -5.78
CA VAL A 269 6.27 -0.76 -5.80
C VAL A 269 7.43 -1.69 -6.17
N ALA A 270 8.37 -1.22 -7.00
CA ALA A 270 9.62 -1.93 -7.27
C ALA A 270 10.42 -2.20 -5.98
N GLN A 271 10.39 -1.30 -5.00
CA GLN A 271 11.10 -1.49 -3.73
C GLN A 271 10.52 -2.66 -2.92
N PHE A 272 9.19 -2.89 -2.94
CA PHE A 272 8.60 -4.05 -2.27
C PHE A 272 9.10 -5.37 -2.87
N SER A 273 9.17 -5.43 -4.20
CA SER A 273 9.73 -6.58 -4.90
C SER A 273 11.22 -6.77 -4.61
N TYR A 274 11.97 -5.67 -4.50
CA TYR A 274 13.37 -5.70 -4.10
C TYR A 274 13.54 -6.34 -2.71
N PHE A 275 12.78 -5.91 -1.69
CA PHE A 275 12.88 -6.51 -0.35
C PHE A 275 12.45 -7.97 -0.31
N GLY A 276 11.41 -8.35 -1.05
CA GLY A 276 10.98 -9.75 -1.14
C GLY A 276 12.08 -10.68 -1.68
N GLU A 277 12.92 -10.15 -2.56
CA GLU A 277 14.05 -10.88 -3.16
C GLU A 277 15.33 -10.81 -2.30
N PHE A 278 15.59 -9.64 -1.72
CA PHE A 278 16.82 -9.33 -1.00
C PHE A 278 16.87 -9.90 0.42
N LEU A 279 15.77 -9.81 1.19
CA LEU A 279 15.73 -10.20 2.60
C LEU A 279 16.14 -11.67 2.82
N PRO A 280 15.65 -12.66 2.04
CA PRO A 280 16.09 -14.05 2.19
C PRO A 280 17.59 -14.27 1.92
N LYS A 281 18.24 -13.38 1.16
CA LYS A 281 19.66 -13.53 0.78
C LYS A 281 20.62 -12.99 1.84
N VAL A 282 20.20 -12.01 2.63
CA VAL A 282 21.07 -11.38 3.65
C VAL A 282 21.01 -12.04 5.02
N PHE A 283 19.97 -12.83 5.30
CA PHE A 283 19.87 -13.59 6.53
C PHE A 283 20.32 -15.05 6.34
N PRO A 284 20.97 -15.66 7.36
CA PRO A 284 21.31 -17.08 7.31
C PRO A 284 20.04 -17.94 7.30
N ILE A 285 20.12 -19.13 6.70
CA ILE A 285 18.95 -19.99 6.41
C ILE A 285 18.00 -20.18 7.61
N HIS A 286 18.54 -20.42 8.81
CA HIS A 286 17.74 -20.61 10.02
C HIS A 286 17.07 -19.32 10.54
N LEU A 287 17.47 -18.13 10.09
CA LEU A 287 16.88 -16.83 10.45
C LEU A 287 16.21 -16.10 9.28
N ARG A 288 16.18 -16.66 8.07
CA ARG A 288 15.58 -16.00 6.89
C ARG A 288 14.13 -15.58 7.14
N GLY A 289 13.32 -16.50 7.65
CA GLY A 289 11.92 -16.23 7.99
C GLY A 289 11.80 -15.18 9.09
N THR A 290 12.55 -15.33 10.19
CA THR A 290 12.48 -14.40 11.34
C THR A 290 12.98 -13.00 10.98
N GLY A 291 14.11 -12.88 10.31
CA GLY A 291 14.71 -11.60 9.91
C GLY A 291 13.89 -10.88 8.85
N GLY A 292 13.43 -11.60 7.81
CA GLY A 292 12.52 -11.05 6.81
C GLY A 292 11.18 -10.62 7.40
N SER A 293 10.63 -11.41 8.33
CA SER A 293 9.42 -11.07 9.08
C SER A 293 9.62 -9.84 9.96
N PHE A 294 10.74 -9.71 10.66
CA PHE A 294 11.05 -8.53 11.47
C PHE A 294 11.12 -7.27 10.60
N ALA A 295 11.87 -7.32 9.49
CA ALA A 295 12.00 -6.17 8.60
C ALA A 295 10.64 -5.71 8.02
N THR A 296 9.81 -6.66 7.58
CA THR A 296 8.52 -6.35 6.96
C THR A 296 7.41 -6.02 7.96
N ASN A 297 7.34 -6.68 9.11
CA ASN A 297 6.29 -6.43 10.10
C ASN A 297 6.64 -5.25 11.03
N VAL A 298 7.84 -5.23 11.60
CA VAL A 298 8.25 -4.15 12.53
C VAL A 298 8.61 -2.90 11.72
N GLY A 299 9.53 -3.05 10.77
CA GLY A 299 9.91 -1.96 9.88
C GLY A 299 8.74 -1.49 9.02
N GLY A 300 8.27 -2.36 8.12
CA GLY A 300 7.23 -2.02 7.16
C GLY A 300 5.86 -1.72 7.79
N ARG A 301 5.23 -2.73 8.41
CA ARG A 301 3.84 -2.62 8.86
C ARG A 301 3.66 -1.74 10.10
N MET A 302 4.49 -1.86 11.12
CA MET A 302 4.32 -1.07 12.34
C MET A 302 4.82 0.36 12.17
N ILE A 303 6.07 0.54 11.72
CA ILE A 303 6.67 1.88 11.57
C ILE A 303 6.25 2.52 10.25
N GLY A 304 6.42 1.84 9.12
CA GLY A 304 6.13 2.42 7.81
C GLY A 304 4.66 2.82 7.65
N THR A 305 3.70 1.96 7.97
CA THR A 305 2.28 2.32 7.79
C THR A 305 1.82 3.45 8.73
N SER A 306 2.50 3.64 9.86
CA SER A 306 2.23 4.76 10.78
C SER A 306 2.46 6.13 10.11
N MET A 307 3.19 6.19 8.98
CA MET A 307 3.34 7.43 8.22
C MET A 307 2.01 7.95 7.66
N ALA A 308 0.97 7.10 7.51
CA ALA A 308 -0.38 7.56 7.21
C ALA A 308 -0.93 8.46 8.33
N PHE A 309 -0.71 8.07 9.59
CA PHE A 309 -1.08 8.87 10.76
C PHE A 309 -0.23 10.14 10.85
N VAL A 310 1.09 10.03 10.68
CA VAL A 310 2.00 11.20 10.69
C VAL A 310 1.57 12.22 9.63
N THR A 311 1.28 11.77 8.41
CA THR A 311 0.83 12.65 7.33
C THR A 311 -0.49 13.32 7.65
N SER A 312 -1.48 12.53 8.09
CA SER A 312 -2.87 13.00 8.24
C SER A 312 -3.09 13.84 9.49
N THR A 313 -2.40 13.52 10.58
CA THR A 313 -2.70 14.01 11.94
C THR A 313 -1.58 14.87 12.52
N MET A 314 -0.37 14.83 11.96
CA MET A 314 0.73 15.66 12.43
C MET A 314 1.11 16.70 11.37
N VAL A 315 1.56 16.26 10.21
CA VAL A 315 2.13 17.15 9.19
C VAL A 315 1.04 17.99 8.49
N ALA A 316 -0.08 17.40 8.10
CA ALA A 316 -1.16 18.17 7.43
C ALA A 316 -1.77 19.26 8.33
N PRO A 317 -2.07 19.02 9.63
CA PRO A 317 -2.46 20.07 10.57
C PRO A 317 -1.41 21.17 10.78
N MET A 318 -0.12 20.82 10.83
CA MET A 318 0.95 21.82 10.94
C MET A 318 0.99 22.74 9.71
N ILE A 319 0.74 22.20 8.51
CA ILE A 319 0.68 22.97 7.27
C ILE A 319 -0.59 23.83 7.20
N SER A 320 -1.73 23.33 7.71
CA SER A 320 -2.98 24.09 7.68
C SER A 320 -3.00 25.26 8.66
N GLY A 321 -2.19 25.21 9.72
CA GLY A 321 -2.21 26.18 10.83
C GLY A 321 -3.41 26.05 11.77
N ASP A 322 -4.42 25.29 11.38
CA ASP A 322 -5.61 24.96 12.16
C ASP A 322 -5.94 23.46 12.00
N PRO A 323 -5.78 22.64 13.06
CA PRO A 323 -6.11 21.21 13.02
C PRO A 323 -7.58 20.90 12.70
N ALA A 324 -8.50 21.84 12.93
CA ALA A 324 -9.92 21.67 12.60
C ALA A 324 -10.22 21.91 11.12
N ARG A 325 -9.29 22.51 10.36
CA ARG A 325 -9.47 22.93 8.95
C ARG A 325 -8.44 22.30 8.02
N VAL A 326 -8.29 20.98 8.09
CA VAL A 326 -7.39 20.24 7.20
C VAL A 326 -8.07 19.95 5.85
N LEU A 327 -7.68 20.70 4.83
CA LEU A 327 -8.12 20.49 3.44
C LEU A 327 -7.30 19.40 2.73
N PRO A 328 -7.85 18.77 1.68
CA PRO A 328 -7.12 17.80 0.85
C PRO A 328 -5.77 18.32 0.32
N MET A 329 -5.66 19.61 -0.01
CA MET A 329 -4.39 20.21 -0.45
C MET A 329 -3.30 20.20 0.63
N HIS A 330 -3.67 20.32 1.91
CA HIS A 330 -2.72 20.23 3.03
C HIS A 330 -2.23 18.79 3.17
N ILE A 331 -3.11 17.81 2.98
CA ILE A 331 -2.76 16.39 2.96
C ILE A 331 -1.85 16.08 1.76
N ALA A 332 -2.11 16.65 0.58
CA ALA A 332 -1.27 16.49 -0.60
C ALA A 332 0.16 16.99 -0.35
N LYS A 333 0.29 18.20 0.23
CA LYS A 333 1.59 18.78 0.61
C LYS A 333 2.29 17.94 1.68
N ALA A 334 1.56 17.53 2.71
CA ALA A 334 2.09 16.67 3.77
C ALA A 334 2.62 15.32 3.20
N ALA A 335 1.85 14.69 2.32
CA ALA A 335 2.21 13.45 1.64
C ALA A 335 3.49 13.63 0.82
N GLY A 336 3.63 14.74 0.07
CA GLY A 336 4.84 15.08 -0.66
C GLY A 336 6.07 15.22 0.26
N ILE A 337 5.94 15.93 1.38
CA ILE A 337 7.03 16.11 2.37
C ILE A 337 7.44 14.77 2.96
N VAL A 338 6.47 13.96 3.40
CA VAL A 338 6.72 12.65 4.00
C VAL A 338 7.38 11.72 2.98
N ALA A 339 6.88 11.67 1.74
CA ALA A 339 7.47 10.87 0.67
C ALA A 339 8.93 11.26 0.40
N VAL A 340 9.23 12.56 0.22
CA VAL A 340 10.61 13.06 0.01
C VAL A 340 11.51 12.69 1.19
N THR A 341 11.01 12.87 2.41
CA THR A 341 11.77 12.56 3.64
C THR A 341 12.09 11.06 3.69
N MET A 342 11.12 10.20 3.42
CA MET A 342 11.32 8.75 3.41
C MET A 342 12.25 8.29 2.28
N PHE A 343 12.15 8.88 1.08
CA PHE A 343 13.12 8.64 0.00
C PHE A 343 14.53 9.09 0.39
N GLY A 344 14.66 10.23 1.07
CA GLY A 344 15.94 10.76 1.54
C GLY A 344 16.60 9.86 2.59
N ILE A 345 15.81 9.42 3.58
CA ILE A 345 16.26 8.46 4.58
C ILE A 345 16.63 7.13 3.91
N ALA A 346 15.81 6.63 2.98
CA ALA A 346 16.11 5.41 2.25
C ALA A 346 17.41 5.51 1.44
N PHE A 347 17.65 6.66 0.80
CA PHE A 347 18.88 6.92 0.07
C PHE A 347 20.11 6.86 0.98
N LEU A 348 20.07 7.55 2.13
CA LEU A 348 21.15 7.52 3.12
C LEU A 348 21.37 6.11 3.69
N LEU A 349 20.30 5.39 4.02
CA LEU A 349 20.38 4.02 4.53
C LEU A 349 20.90 3.03 3.48
N SER A 350 20.72 3.31 2.18
CA SER A 350 21.21 2.43 1.11
C SER A 350 22.73 2.25 1.12
N PHE A 351 23.50 3.21 1.66
CA PHE A 351 24.95 3.10 1.85
C PHE A 351 25.32 2.09 2.95
N PHE A 352 24.43 1.89 3.91
CA PHE A 352 24.63 0.96 5.01
C PHE A 352 24.12 -0.45 4.71
N LEU A 353 23.47 -0.65 3.56
CA LEU A 353 22.89 -1.93 3.17
C LEU A 353 24.01 -2.99 3.00
N PRO A 354 23.98 -4.13 3.69
CA PRO A 354 24.96 -5.20 3.49
C PRO A 354 24.76 -5.89 2.13
N GLU A 355 25.81 -6.48 1.57
CA GLU A 355 25.71 -7.29 0.36
C GLU A 355 25.60 -8.79 0.69
N PRO A 356 24.86 -9.58 -0.10
CA PRO A 356 24.77 -11.02 0.09
C PRO A 356 26.15 -11.69 -0.04
N LYS A 357 26.46 -12.64 0.85
CA LYS A 357 27.75 -13.36 0.88
C LYS A 357 28.08 -14.13 -0.40
N GLU A 358 27.07 -14.55 -1.17
CA GLU A 358 27.26 -15.22 -2.48
C GLU A 358 27.76 -14.27 -3.57
N GLU A 359 27.57 -12.96 -3.42
CA GLU A 359 27.99 -11.92 -4.37
C GLU A 359 29.31 -11.25 -3.92
N ALA A 360 29.55 -11.14 -2.60
CA ALA A 360 30.82 -10.66 -2.05
C ALA A 360 32.04 -11.58 -2.30
N ALA A 361 31.82 -12.78 -2.82
CA ALA A 361 32.89 -13.70 -3.25
C ALA A 361 33.30 -13.49 -4.73
N LYS A 362 32.66 -12.55 -5.44
CA LYS A 362 32.91 -12.22 -6.85
C LYS A 362 33.50 -10.82 -7.07
N GLU A 363 33.49 -9.98 -6.04
CA GLU A 363 34.34 -8.79 -5.93
C GLU A 363 35.61 -9.17 -5.18
#